data_AF-A0A365KX25-F1
#
_entry.id   AF-A0A365KX25-F1
#
_cell.length_a   1.000
_cell.length_b   1.000
_cell.length_c   1.000
_cell.angle_alpha   90.00
_cell.angle_beta   90.00
_cell.angle_gamma   90.00
#
_symmetry.space_group_name_H-M   'P 1'
#
loop_
_entity.id
_entity.type
_entity.pdbx_description
1 polymer ?
#
loop_
_entity_poly.entity_id
_entity_poly.type
_entity_poly.pdbx_seq_one_letter_code
_entity_poly.pdbx_strand_id
1 'polypeptide(L)'
;MKSLSVRIKSTIISVFILVIIYGVLDFFAYPELYTGSTNMAPAKFESMILGFMLLFIFAWRVYLFLGIPVSYLVDYLTGKANIKTIKKIYCFKLVLYLFISLLLLLLLYNVEFIVGLQLIVIPVLIWFHVLYLLRREFKEKLH
;
A
#
# COMPACT_ATOMS: atom_id res chain seq x y z
N MET A 1 -4.80 -11.62 -19.06
CA MET A 1 -5.77 -11.78 -17.95
C MET A 1 -5.12 -12.12 -16.61
N LYS A 2 -4.18 -13.08 -16.50
CA LYS A 2 -3.49 -13.43 -15.23
C LYS A 2 -2.79 -12.24 -14.54
N SER A 3 -2.11 -11.38 -15.30
CA SER A 3 -1.39 -10.20 -14.75
C SER A 3 -2.31 -9.19 -14.05
N LEU A 4 -3.48 -8.87 -14.65
CA LEU A 4 -4.43 -7.93 -14.06
C LEU A 4 -5.09 -8.50 -12.79
N SER A 5 -5.46 -9.79 -12.81
CA SER A 5 -6.06 -10.46 -11.64
C SER A 5 -5.12 -10.43 -10.43
N VAL A 6 -3.82 -10.67 -10.63
CA VAL A 6 -2.82 -10.60 -9.55
C VAL A 6 -2.71 -9.18 -8.98
N ARG A 7 -2.77 -8.15 -9.84
CA ARG A 7 -2.76 -6.76 -9.38
C ARG A 7 -4.00 -6.42 -8.55
N ILE A 8 -5.20 -6.80 -9.00
CA ILE A 8 -6.44 -6.58 -8.24
C ILE A 8 -6.39 -7.30 -6.89
N LYS A 9 -5.96 -8.57 -6.86
CA LYS A 9 -5.76 -9.31 -5.60
C LYS A 9 -4.77 -8.63 -4.68
N SER A 10 -3.64 -8.18 -5.22
CA SER A 10 -2.63 -7.45 -4.44
C SER A 10 -3.19 -6.16 -3.85
N THR A 11 -4.05 -5.44 -4.57
CA THR A 11 -4.73 -4.25 -4.04
C THR A 11 -5.59 -4.60 -2.84
N ILE A 12 -6.46 -5.62 -2.94
CA ILE A 12 -7.30 -6.09 -1.83
C ILE A 12 -6.44 -6.40 -0.60
N ILE A 13 -5.45 -7.28 -0.77
CA ILE A 13 -4.60 -7.73 0.34
C ILE A 13 -3.83 -6.57 0.96
N SER A 14 -3.33 -5.63 0.14
CA SER A 14 -2.55 -4.49 0.65
C SER A 14 -3.39 -3.50 1.42
N VAL A 15 -4.64 -3.27 1.01
CA VAL A 15 -5.58 -2.45 1.78
C VAL A 15 -5.88 -3.10 3.13
N PHE A 16 -6.14 -4.41 3.17
CA PHE A 16 -6.33 -5.13 4.43
C PHE A 16 -5.11 -5.03 5.36
N ILE A 17 -3.91 -5.25 4.83
CA ILE A 17 -2.66 -5.12 5.61
C ILE A 17 -2.50 -3.69 6.13
N LEU A 18 -2.79 -2.68 5.31
CA LEU A 18 -2.69 -1.28 5.70
C LEU A 18 -3.65 -0.95 6.86
N VAL A 19 -4.90 -1.40 6.79
CA VAL A 19 -5.89 -1.22 7.87
C VAL A 19 -5.42 -1.91 9.15
N ILE A 20 -4.88 -3.13 9.06
CA ILE A 20 -4.36 -3.85 10.23
C ILE A 20 -3.18 -3.09 10.85
N ILE A 21 -2.23 -2.62 10.05
CA ILE A 21 -1.08 -1.87 10.55
C ILE A 21 -1.53 -0.60 11.27
N TYR A 22 -2.41 0.19 10.66
CA TYR A 22 -2.92 1.39 11.31
C TYR A 22 -3.77 1.09 12.54
N GLY A 23 -4.56 0.01 12.54
CA GLY A 23 -5.30 -0.45 13.72
C GLY A 23 -4.39 -0.83 14.89
N VAL A 24 -3.29 -1.54 14.61
CA VAL A 24 -2.30 -1.90 15.63
C VAL A 24 -1.58 -0.65 16.16
N LEU A 25 -1.17 0.26 15.28
CA LEU A 25 -0.53 1.51 15.70
C LEU A 25 -1.45 2.38 16.54
N ASP A 26 -2.72 2.49 16.17
CA ASP A 26 -3.73 3.25 16.90
C ASP A 26 -4.03 2.62 18.28
N PHE A 27 -4.10 1.29 18.37
CA PHE A 27 -4.22 0.58 19.64
C PHE A 27 -3.07 0.88 20.60
N PHE A 28 -1.83 0.90 20.11
CA PHE A 28 -0.67 1.22 20.94
C PHE A 28 -0.58 2.70 21.30
N ALA A 29 -1.07 3.59 20.42
CA ALA A 29 -1.10 5.02 20.70
C ALA A 29 -2.17 5.40 21.74
N TYR A 30 -3.32 4.72 21.71
CA TYR A 30 -4.49 5.04 22.54
C TYR A 30 -5.17 3.80 23.14
N PRO A 31 -4.49 3.01 23.99
CA PRO A 31 -5.02 1.76 24.53
C PRO A 31 -6.30 1.95 25.37
N GLU A 32 -6.49 3.12 25.97
CA GLU A 32 -7.68 3.50 26.73
C GLU A 32 -8.97 3.50 25.90
N LEU A 33 -8.87 3.70 24.57
CA LEU A 33 -10.02 3.67 23.66
C LEU A 33 -10.55 2.24 23.45
N TYR A 34 -9.70 1.24 23.66
CA TYR A 34 -9.99 -0.17 23.41
C TYR A 34 -10.24 -0.96 24.70
N THR A 35 -9.81 -0.43 25.85
CA THR A 35 -9.93 -1.07 27.17
C THR A 35 -11.13 -0.57 27.98
N GLY A 36 -11.89 0.40 27.45
CA GLY A 36 -13.16 0.84 28.03
C GLY A 36 -13.03 1.68 29.30
N SER A 37 -11.85 2.26 29.58
CA SER A 37 -11.58 2.97 30.84
C SER A 37 -12.16 4.39 30.91
N THR A 38 -12.79 4.91 29.85
CA THR A 38 -13.31 6.28 29.80
C THR A 38 -14.73 6.37 29.24
N ASN A 39 -15.54 7.28 29.81
CA ASN A 39 -16.92 7.58 29.40
C ASN A 39 -17.04 8.20 27.98
N MET A 40 -15.92 8.41 27.28
CA MET A 40 -15.86 8.87 25.88
C MET A 40 -15.61 7.73 24.87
N ALA A 41 -15.45 6.49 25.33
CA ALA A 41 -15.11 5.34 24.50
C ALA A 41 -16.07 5.09 23.31
N PRO A 42 -17.42 5.20 23.45
CA PRO A 42 -18.33 4.86 22.35
C PRO A 42 -18.20 5.80 21.14
N ALA A 43 -18.22 7.12 21.38
CA ALA A 43 -18.16 8.12 20.31
C ALA A 43 -16.80 8.12 19.59
N LYS A 44 -15.70 7.89 20.33
CA LYS A 44 -14.37 7.77 19.73
C LYS A 44 -14.19 6.47 18.95
N PHE A 45 -14.75 5.36 19.43
CA PHE A 45 -14.73 4.07 18.72
C PHE A 45 -15.48 4.13 17.39
N GLU A 46 -16.67 4.76 17.34
CA GLU A 46 -17.41 4.97 16.10
C GLU A 46 -16.63 5.85 15.11
N SER A 47 -16.00 6.93 15.58
CA SER A 47 -15.17 7.81 14.74
C SER A 47 -13.95 7.10 14.16
N MET A 48 -13.39 6.16 14.91
CA MET A 48 -12.25 5.35 14.52
C MET A 48 -12.61 4.33 13.43
N ILE A 49 -13.74 3.62 13.59
CA ILE A 49 -14.26 2.72 12.55
C ILE A 49 -14.53 3.48 11.26
N LEU A 50 -15.15 4.67 11.36
CA LEU A 50 -15.39 5.52 10.20
C LEU A 50 -14.07 5.95 9.54
N GLY A 51 -13.05 6.30 10.33
CA GLY A 51 -11.70 6.59 9.85
C GLY A 51 -11.08 5.43 9.06
N PHE A 52 -11.20 4.20 9.58
CA PHE A 52 -10.72 2.99 8.87
C PHE A 52 -11.49 2.73 7.58
N MET A 53 -12.81 2.94 7.55
CA MET A 53 -13.62 2.80 6.34
C MET A 53 -13.24 3.84 5.28
N LEU A 54 -13.01 5.09 5.69
CA LEU A 54 -12.56 6.15 4.79
C LEU A 54 -11.17 5.82 4.23
N LEU A 55 -10.23 5.40 5.09
CA LEU A 55 -8.90 4.96 4.67
C LEU A 55 -8.98 3.80 3.66
N PHE A 56 -9.86 2.82 3.89
CA PHE A 56 -10.09 1.70 2.98
C PHE A 56 -10.55 2.20 1.60
N ILE A 57 -11.58 3.06 1.55
CA ILE A 57 -12.15 3.56 0.28
C ILE A 57 -11.13 4.42 -0.48
N PHE A 58 -10.40 5.29 0.21
CA PHE A 58 -9.38 6.14 -0.40
C PHE A 58 -8.20 5.31 -0.92
N ALA A 59 -7.61 4.45 -0.07
CA ALA A 59 -6.49 3.61 -0.46
C ALA A 59 -6.85 2.70 -1.64
N TRP A 60 -8.05 2.12 -1.61
CA TRP A 60 -8.57 1.29 -2.70
C TRP A 60 -8.57 2.02 -4.05
N ARG A 61 -9.10 3.26 -4.09
CA ARG A 61 -9.13 4.08 -5.31
C ARG A 61 -7.73 4.40 -5.79
N VAL A 62 -6.83 4.81 -4.89
CA VAL A 62 -5.44 5.13 -5.23
C VAL A 62 -4.74 3.91 -5.84
N TYR A 63 -4.87 2.74 -5.25
CA TYR A 63 -4.23 1.53 -5.79
C TYR A 63 -4.79 1.11 -7.15
N LEU A 64 -6.10 1.24 -7.38
CA LEU A 64 -6.69 0.87 -8.67
C LEU A 64 -6.31 1.84 -9.78
N PHE A 65 -6.47 3.15 -9.56
CA PHE A 65 -6.30 4.15 -10.61
C PHE A 65 -4.85 4.56 -10.83
N LEU A 66 -4.05 4.66 -9.77
CA LEU A 66 -2.63 5.01 -9.87
C LEU A 66 -1.75 3.77 -9.79
N GLY A 67 -2.01 2.90 -8.82
CA GLY A 67 -1.19 1.71 -8.60
C GLY A 67 -1.10 0.86 -9.86
N ILE A 68 -2.23 0.36 -10.38
CA ILE A 68 -2.24 -0.57 -11.52
C ILE A 68 -1.46 -0.02 -12.73
N PRO A 69 -1.69 1.21 -13.23
CA PRO A 69 -0.87 1.78 -14.31
C PRO A 69 0.61 1.90 -13.96
N VAL A 70 0.95 2.42 -12.78
CA VAL A 70 2.35 2.54 -12.31
C VAL A 70 3.05 1.19 -12.34
N SER A 71 2.36 0.14 -11.92
CA SER A 71 2.94 -1.19 -11.86
C SER A 71 3.16 -1.84 -13.23
N TYR A 72 2.43 -1.42 -14.27
CA TYR A 72 2.75 -1.77 -15.65
C TYR A 72 3.95 -0.97 -16.17
N LEU A 73 4.02 0.33 -15.85
CA LEU A 73 5.17 1.16 -16.19
C LEU A 73 6.47 0.62 -15.57
N VAL A 74 6.46 0.26 -14.29
CA VAL A 74 7.62 -0.34 -13.60
C VAL A 74 8.03 -1.66 -14.24
N ASP A 75 7.08 -2.51 -14.62
CA ASP A 75 7.38 -3.76 -15.32
C ASP A 75 8.03 -3.51 -16.69
N TYR A 76 7.52 -2.52 -17.44
CA TYR A 76 8.08 -2.13 -18.74
C TYR A 76 9.52 -1.62 -18.60
N LEU A 77 9.77 -0.72 -17.65
CA LEU A 77 11.12 -0.19 -17.39
C LEU A 77 12.08 -1.30 -16.93
N THR A 78 11.61 -2.22 -16.09
CA THR A 78 12.41 -3.38 -15.67
C THR A 78 12.77 -4.29 -16.84
N GLY A 79 11.83 -4.51 -17.77
CA GLY A 79 12.07 -5.29 -18.98
C GLY A 79 13.15 -4.70 -19.87
N LYS A 80 13.19 -3.36 -19.99
CA LYS A 80 14.24 -2.65 -20.74
C LYS A 80 15.62 -2.70 -20.09
N ALA A 81 15.69 -2.75 -18.77
CA ALA A 81 16.96 -2.74 -18.02
C ALA A 81 17.75 -4.06 -18.11
N ASN A 82 17.19 -5.12 -18.73
CA ASN A 82 17.84 -6.42 -18.97
C ASN A 82 18.53 -7.03 -17.72
N ILE A 83 17.87 -6.91 -16.57
CA ILE A 83 18.40 -7.36 -15.28
C ILE A 83 18.19 -8.86 -15.12
N LYS A 84 19.28 -9.62 -14.93
CA LYS A 84 19.24 -11.10 -14.91
C LYS A 84 18.95 -11.72 -13.53
N THR A 85 19.22 -11.02 -12.44
CA THR A 85 19.12 -11.58 -11.08
C THR A 85 17.83 -11.16 -10.39
N ILE A 86 17.10 -12.12 -9.79
CA ILE A 86 15.85 -11.89 -9.04
C ILE A 86 16.01 -10.81 -7.95
N LYS A 87 17.11 -10.86 -7.17
CA LYS A 87 17.44 -9.85 -6.15
C LYS A 87 17.62 -8.45 -6.75
N LYS A 88 18.31 -8.33 -7.89
CA LYS A 88 18.51 -7.04 -8.57
C LYS A 88 17.21 -6.52 -9.16
N ILE A 89 16.36 -7.39 -9.71
CA ILE A 89 15.01 -7.02 -10.18
C ILE A 89 14.17 -6.47 -9.03
N TYR A 90 14.20 -7.14 -7.87
CA TYR A 90 13.50 -6.66 -6.68
C TYR A 90 13.96 -5.26 -6.27
N CYS A 91 15.27 -5.06 -6.05
CA CYS A 91 15.81 -3.76 -5.66
C CYS A 91 15.52 -2.67 -6.70
N PHE A 92 15.66 -2.98 -7.99
CA PHE A 92 15.37 -2.02 -9.05
C PHE A 92 13.90 -1.58 -9.05
N LYS A 93 12.97 -2.54 -8.91
CA LYS A 93 11.55 -2.21 -8.79
C LYS A 93 11.26 -1.41 -7.52
N LEU A 94 11.83 -1.80 -6.38
CA LEU A 94 11.66 -1.08 -5.12
C LEU A 94 12.09 0.39 -5.26
N VAL A 95 13.25 0.65 -5.88
CA VAL A 95 13.72 2.01 -6.17
C VAL A 95 12.74 2.76 -7.08
N LEU A 96 12.22 2.11 -8.13
CA LEU A 96 11.23 2.75 -9.01
C LEU A 96 9.92 3.09 -8.28
N TYR A 97 9.40 2.18 -7.46
CA TYR A 97 8.20 2.44 -6.66
C TYR A 97 8.42 3.56 -5.64
N LEU A 98 9.58 3.60 -4.99
CA LEU A 98 9.95 4.67 -4.06
C LEU A 98 10.09 6.01 -4.78
N PHE A 99 10.75 6.03 -5.95
CA PHE A 99 10.89 7.24 -6.75
C PHE A 99 9.53 7.78 -7.19
N ILE A 100 8.64 6.90 -7.67
CA ILE A 100 7.29 7.28 -8.10
C ILE A 100 6.45 7.77 -6.91
N SER A 101 6.53 7.13 -5.74
CA SER A 101 5.78 7.58 -4.57
C SER A 101 6.25 8.93 -4.05
N LEU A 102 7.57 9.18 -4.07
CA LEU A 102 8.12 10.50 -3.75
C LEU A 102 7.73 11.56 -4.78
N LEU A 103 7.70 11.21 -6.07
CA LEU A 103 7.21 12.12 -7.12
C LEU A 103 5.73 12.47 -6.91
N LEU A 104 4.88 11.49 -6.58
CA LEU A 104 3.47 11.72 -6.24
C LEU A 104 3.32 12.60 -5.00
N LEU A 105 4.17 12.41 -3.99
CA LEU A 105 4.20 13.25 -2.79
C LEU A 105 4.51 14.72 -3.14
N LEU A 106 5.51 14.96 -4.01
CA LEU A 106 5.86 16.31 -4.46
C LEU A 106 4.74 16.97 -5.27
N LEU A 107 3.98 16.19 -6.05
CA LEU A 107 2.82 16.69 -6.80
C LEU A 107 1.64 17.07 -5.89
N LEU A 108 1.57 16.51 -4.69
CA LEU A 108 0.57 16.83 -3.67
C LEU A 108 1.03 18.03 -2.82
N TYR A 109 1.31 19.15 -3.49
CA TYR A 109 1.90 20.39 -2.97
C TYR A 109 1.28 20.95 -1.67
N ASN A 110 0.04 20.59 -1.34
CA ASN A 110 -0.70 21.08 -0.18
C ASN A 110 -0.89 20.03 0.94
N VAL A 111 -0.23 18.88 0.87
CA VAL A 111 -0.31 17.85 1.90
C VAL A 111 0.92 17.94 2.79
N GLU A 112 0.72 17.99 4.10
CA GLU A 112 1.82 17.91 5.06
C GLU A 112 2.68 16.69 4.77
N PHE A 113 4.01 16.86 4.81
CA PHE A 113 4.94 15.80 4.44
C PHE A 113 4.68 14.48 5.17
N ILE A 114 4.40 14.52 6.48
CA ILE A 114 4.11 13.35 7.30
C ILE A 114 2.82 12.65 6.85
N VAL A 115 1.76 13.43 6.59
CA VAL A 115 0.47 12.92 6.10
C VAL A 115 0.65 12.30 4.71
N GLY A 116 1.43 12.92 3.84
CA GLY A 116 1.72 12.38 2.52
C GLY A 116 2.54 11.08 2.56
N LEU A 117 3.49 10.95 3.50
CA LEU A 117 4.18 9.67 3.73
C LEU A 117 3.21 8.55 4.11
N GLN A 118 2.27 8.84 5.01
CA GLN A 118 1.26 7.89 5.49
C GLN A 118 0.23 7.50 4.42
N LEU A 119 -0.17 8.45 3.57
CA LEU A 119 -1.21 8.23 2.57
C LEU A 119 -0.69 7.72 1.23
N ILE A 120 0.60 7.89 0.93
CA ILE A 120 1.17 7.59 -0.39
C ILE A 120 2.33 6.60 -0.27
N VAL A 121 3.38 6.96 0.45
CA VAL A 121 4.64 6.20 0.43
C VAL A 121 4.46 4.85 1.10
N ILE A 122 3.96 4.82 2.34
CA ILE A 122 3.73 3.58 3.08
C ILE A 122 2.78 2.63 2.31
N PRO A 123 1.60 3.08 1.84
CA PRO A 123 0.71 2.29 1.01
C PRO A 123 1.39 1.71 -0.24
N VAL A 124 2.06 2.56 -1.03
CA VAL A 124 2.73 2.10 -2.27
C VAL A 124 3.79 1.04 -1.98
N LEU A 125 4.54 1.19 -0.89
CA LEU A 125 5.54 0.21 -0.49
C LEU A 125 4.90 -1.11 -0.05
N ILE A 126 3.87 -1.08 0.81
CA ILE A 126 3.14 -2.30 1.20
C ILE A 126 2.63 -3.03 -0.04
N TRP A 127 2.01 -2.28 -0.95
CA TRP A 127 1.47 -2.84 -2.18
C TRP A 127 2.53 -3.44 -3.09
N PHE A 128 3.69 -2.80 -3.22
CA PHE A 128 4.83 -3.37 -3.95
C PHE A 128 5.24 -4.74 -3.41
N HIS A 129 5.40 -4.87 -2.08
CA HIS A 129 5.82 -6.13 -1.46
C HIS A 129 4.78 -7.23 -1.69
N VAL A 130 3.49 -6.93 -1.48
CA VAL A 130 2.39 -7.87 -1.71
C VAL A 130 2.32 -8.29 -3.18
N LEU A 131 2.39 -7.34 -4.11
CA LEU A 131 2.36 -7.62 -5.55
C LEU A 131 3.56 -8.48 -5.97
N TYR A 132 4.75 -8.21 -5.43
CA TYR A 132 5.95 -8.98 -5.73
C TYR A 132 5.83 -10.42 -5.22
N LEU A 133 5.39 -10.62 -3.97
CA LEU A 133 5.21 -11.93 -3.36
C LEU A 133 4.18 -12.79 -4.12
N LEU A 134 2.99 -12.24 -4.39
CA LEU A 134 1.96 -12.96 -5.14
C LEU A 134 2.48 -13.36 -6.53
N ARG A 135 3.18 -12.47 -7.23
CA ARG A 135 3.73 -12.78 -8.55
C ARG A 135 4.81 -13.87 -8.52
N ARG A 136 5.59 -13.95 -7.45
CA ARG A 136 6.58 -15.00 -7.27
C ARG A 136 5.90 -16.37 -7.17
N GLU A 137 4.88 -16.49 -6.32
CA GLU A 137 4.09 -17.73 -6.20
C GLU A 137 3.41 -18.14 -7.52
N PHE A 138 2.90 -17.17 -8.29
CA PHE A 138 2.30 -17.46 -9.60
C PHE A 138 3.31 -17.83 -10.68
N LYS A 139 4.56 -17.38 -10.59
CA LYS A 139 5.64 -17.80 -11.51
C LYS A 139 6.22 -19.16 -11.12
N GLU A 140 6.35 -19.45 -9.82
CA GLU A 140 6.85 -20.74 -9.33
C GLU A 140 5.85 -21.89 -9.61
N LYS A 141 4.54 -21.61 -9.72
CA LYS A 141 3.53 -22.60 -10.13
C LYS A 141 3.45 -22.89 -11.64
N LEU A 142 4.32 -22.28 -12.45
CA LEU A 142 4.34 -22.42 -13.92
C LEU A 142 5.64 -23.07 -14.45
N HIS A 143 6.47 -23.59 -13.55
CA HIS A 143 7.57 -24.51 -13.83
C HIS A 143 7.26 -25.87 -13.20
#